data_AF-A0A1Z8STU1-F1
#
_entry.id   AF-A0A1Z8STU1-F1
#
_cell.length_a   1.000
_cell.length_b   1.000
_cell.length_c   1.000
_cell.angle_alpha   90.00
_cell.angle_beta   90.00
_cell.angle_gamma   90.00
#
_symmetry.space_group_name_H-M   'P 1'
#
loop_
_entity.id
_entity.type
_entity.pdbx_description
1 polymer ?
#
loop_
_entity_poly.entity_id
_entity_poly.type
_entity_poly.pdbx_seq_one_letter_code
_entity_poly.pdbx_strand_id
1 'polypeptide(L)'
;MHPEANDSDLSPQNASGTGSVSKAGPVQSWIDRYHADHKHPLNHATHVIGIPAIVASLVVVFFDWRWGVGLFVGGWILQFIGHGIEGNRPSFMKDPRFLLVGPLFILQQGLRKITGSKGERDSSE
;
A
#
# COMPACT_ATOMS: atom_id res chain seq x y z
N MET A 1 -27.43 71.06 24.29
CA MET A 1 -26.67 70.35 25.35
C MET A 1 -27.42 69.07 25.68
N HIS A 2 -26.98 67.93 25.16
CA HIS A 2 -27.47 66.60 25.51
C HIS A 2 -26.26 65.86 26.13
N PRO A 3 -26.35 65.31 27.35
CA PRO A 3 -25.21 64.66 28.00
C PRO A 3 -24.99 63.24 27.49
N GLU A 4 -23.71 62.86 27.55
CA GLU A 4 -23.07 61.63 27.11
C GLU A 4 -23.55 60.36 27.85
N ALA A 5 -23.30 59.21 27.21
CA ALA A 5 -23.57 57.86 27.68
C ALA A 5 -22.82 57.50 28.97
N ASN A 6 -23.41 56.59 29.76
CA ASN A 6 -22.71 55.88 30.83
C ASN A 6 -22.93 54.37 30.65
N ASP A 7 -21.94 53.73 30.06
CA ASP A 7 -21.89 52.34 29.58
C ASP A 7 -21.22 51.39 30.60
N SER A 8 -21.38 51.67 31.89
CA SER A 8 -20.68 50.99 32.99
C SER A 8 -21.44 49.80 33.64
N ASP A 9 -22.44 49.19 33.00
CA ASP A 9 -23.20 48.07 33.59
C ASP A 9 -23.21 46.78 32.73
N LEU A 10 -22.04 46.32 32.29
CA LEU A 10 -21.91 44.99 31.68
C LEU A 10 -20.95 44.12 32.49
N SER A 11 -21.49 43.44 33.51
CA SER A 11 -20.87 42.26 34.11
C SER A 11 -21.60 40.98 33.66
N PRO A 12 -20.92 39.98 33.07
CA PRO A 12 -21.56 38.75 32.62
C PRO A 12 -21.39 37.64 33.65
N GLN A 13 -22.48 37.21 34.32
CA GLN A 13 -22.46 36.00 35.15
C GLN A 13 -23.67 35.09 34.90
N ASN A 14 -23.39 34.05 34.09
CA ASN A 14 -23.80 32.66 34.22
C ASN A 14 -25.26 32.32 34.63
N ALA A 15 -26.05 31.81 33.68
CA ALA A 15 -27.11 30.86 33.97
C ALA A 15 -27.05 29.69 32.97
N SER A 16 -26.68 28.54 33.53
CA SER A 16 -26.51 27.23 32.94
C SER A 16 -27.82 26.59 32.46
N GLY A 17 -27.74 25.88 31.33
CA GLY A 17 -28.59 24.72 31.08
C GLY A 17 -29.09 24.60 29.64
N THR A 18 -28.33 23.88 28.79
CA THR A 18 -28.84 22.81 27.91
C THR A 18 -27.69 22.28 27.05
N GLY A 19 -27.42 20.97 27.16
CA GLY A 19 -26.95 20.14 26.05
C GLY A 19 -25.53 20.39 25.53
N SER A 20 -24.62 19.50 25.93
CA SER A 20 -23.35 19.22 25.26
C SER A 20 -23.55 18.75 23.81
N VAL A 21 -23.88 19.66 22.89
CA VAL A 21 -23.70 19.44 21.45
C VAL A 21 -22.62 20.41 21.00
N SER A 22 -21.37 20.07 21.30
CA SER A 22 -20.23 20.65 20.61
C SER A 22 -20.40 20.31 19.12
N LYS A 23 -20.91 21.27 18.34
CA LYS A 23 -20.65 21.29 16.89
C LYS A 23 -19.14 21.20 16.76
N ALA A 24 -18.65 20.01 16.40
CA ALA A 24 -17.25 19.78 16.08
C ALA A 24 -16.77 20.96 15.25
N GLY A 25 -15.83 21.75 15.79
CA GLY A 25 -15.31 22.92 15.09
C GLY A 25 -14.75 22.51 13.72
N PRO A 26 -14.53 23.44 12.79
CA PRO A 26 -14.01 23.13 11.46
C PRO A 26 -12.83 22.15 11.49
N VAL A 27 -11.91 22.34 12.43
CA VAL A 27 -10.76 21.44 12.68
C VAL A 27 -11.18 20.03 13.10
N GLN A 28 -12.15 19.88 13.99
CA GLN A 28 -12.62 18.57 14.43
C GLN A 28 -13.35 17.83 13.30
N SER A 29 -14.15 18.53 12.50
CA SER A 29 -14.76 17.94 11.30
C SER A 29 -13.74 17.53 10.22
N TRP A 30 -12.59 18.21 10.16
CA TRP A 30 -11.46 17.84 9.31
C TRP A 30 -10.70 16.62 9.85
N ILE A 31 -10.55 16.49 11.17
CA ILE A 31 -9.97 15.32 11.82
C ILE A 31 -10.90 14.10 11.65
N ASP A 32 -12.21 14.27 11.82
CA ASP A 32 -13.18 13.19 11.68
C ASP A 32 -13.26 12.67 10.23
N ARG A 33 -13.08 13.55 9.23
CA ARG A 33 -12.95 13.18 7.80
C ARG A 33 -11.60 12.56 7.47
N TYR A 34 -10.53 13.05 8.08
CA TYR A 34 -9.19 12.45 7.96
C TYR A 34 -9.21 11.02 8.47
N HIS A 35 -9.82 10.73 9.62
CA HIS A 35 -9.95 9.35 10.11
C HIS A 35 -10.94 8.48 9.31
N ALA A 36 -11.89 9.08 8.59
CA ALA A 36 -12.83 8.37 7.72
C ALA A 36 -12.23 7.99 6.35
N ASP A 37 -11.22 8.74 5.86
CA ASP A 37 -10.59 8.55 4.54
C ASP A 37 -9.32 7.66 4.57
N HIS A 38 -8.97 7.08 5.72
CA HIS A 38 -7.72 6.31 5.87
C HIS A 38 -7.83 4.89 5.35
N LYS A 39 -7.67 4.78 4.03
CA LYS A 39 -6.93 3.76 3.27
C LYS A 39 -7.20 2.32 3.68
N HIS A 40 -7.96 1.61 2.84
CA HIS A 40 -8.51 0.30 3.13
C HIS A 40 -7.43 -0.67 3.67
N PRO A 41 -7.60 -1.25 4.87
CA PRO A 41 -6.57 -2.03 5.55
C PRO A 41 -6.12 -3.25 4.75
N LEU A 42 -7.00 -3.75 3.87
CA LEU A 42 -6.73 -4.90 3.00
C LEU A 42 -5.66 -4.61 1.95
N ASN A 43 -5.63 -3.42 1.34
CA ASN A 43 -4.61 -3.08 0.35
C ASN A 43 -3.24 -2.92 1.00
N HIS A 44 -3.20 -2.29 2.17
CA HIS A 44 -1.97 -2.20 2.96
C HIS A 44 -1.46 -3.57 3.41
N ALA A 45 -2.34 -4.46 3.89
CA ALA A 45 -1.97 -5.81 4.30
C ALA A 45 -1.38 -6.63 3.14
N THR A 46 -2.01 -6.59 1.96
CA THR A 46 -1.49 -7.29 0.77
C THR A 46 -0.15 -6.74 0.29
N HIS A 47 0.14 -5.45 0.49
CA HIS A 47 1.46 -4.87 0.19
C HIS A 47 2.53 -5.30 1.20
N VAL A 48 2.19 -5.26 2.49
CA VAL A 48 3.10 -5.67 3.57
C VAL A 48 3.46 -7.14 3.48
N ILE A 49 2.59 -7.99 2.93
CA ILE A 49 2.89 -9.41 2.69
C ILE A 49 3.52 -9.62 1.31
N GLY A 50 2.99 -8.95 0.28
CA GLY A 50 3.39 -9.15 -1.11
C GLY A 50 4.80 -8.65 -1.41
N ILE A 51 5.21 -7.50 -0.87
CA ILE A 51 6.56 -6.95 -1.11
C ILE A 51 7.63 -7.87 -0.51
N PRO A 52 7.56 -8.29 0.76
CA PRO A 52 8.50 -9.27 1.29
C PRO A 52 8.47 -10.61 0.56
N ALA A 53 7.30 -11.08 0.11
CA ALA A 53 7.22 -12.30 -0.70
C ALA A 53 7.98 -12.18 -2.03
N ILE A 54 7.83 -11.05 -2.73
CA ILE A 54 8.59 -10.76 -3.95
C ILE A 54 10.09 -10.66 -3.64
N VAL A 55 10.50 -9.95 -2.58
CA VAL A 55 11.92 -9.83 -2.21
C VAL A 55 12.51 -11.21 -1.85
N ALA A 56 11.79 -12.01 -1.06
CA ALA A 56 12.20 -13.36 -0.71
C ALA A 56 12.30 -14.26 -1.96
N SER A 57 11.40 -14.10 -2.93
CA SER A 57 11.43 -14.86 -4.17
C SER A 57 12.73 -14.69 -4.95
N LEU A 58 13.34 -13.49 -4.91
CA LEU A 58 14.62 -13.21 -5.56
C LEU A 58 15.77 -13.99 -4.95
N VAL A 59 15.69 -14.35 -3.67
CA VAL A 59 16.69 -15.19 -3.01
C VAL A 59 16.37 -16.67 -3.26
N VAL A 60 15.12 -17.07 -3.05
CA VAL A 60 14.67 -18.47 -3.16
C VAL A 60 14.88 -19.03 -4.55
N VAL A 61 14.76 -18.22 -5.61
CA VAL A 61 14.92 -18.67 -7.00
C VAL A 61 16.30 -19.25 -7.31
N PHE A 62 17.34 -18.88 -6.54
CA PHE A 62 18.69 -19.45 -6.67
C PHE A 62 18.83 -20.84 -6.05
N PHE A 63 17.94 -21.19 -5.11
CA PHE A 63 17.91 -22.50 -4.44
C PHE A 63 16.88 -23.43 -5.08
N ASP A 64 15.66 -22.94 -5.27
CA ASP A 64 14.60 -23.63 -5.98
C ASP A 64 13.79 -22.65 -6.84
N TRP A 65 13.99 -22.76 -8.15
CA TRP A 65 13.33 -21.91 -9.13
C TRP A 65 11.79 -22.06 -9.15
N ARG A 66 11.24 -23.22 -8.76
CA ARG A 66 9.78 -23.46 -8.74
C ARG A 66 9.14 -22.63 -7.63
N TRP A 67 9.74 -22.67 -6.44
CA TRP A 67 9.31 -21.87 -5.30
C TRP A 67 9.57 -20.38 -5.50
N GLY A 68 10.71 -20.02 -6.09
CA GLY A 68 11.01 -18.63 -6.46
C GLY A 68 9.96 -18.05 -7.40
N VAL A 69 9.65 -18.75 -8.50
CA VAL A 69 8.60 -18.29 -9.43
C VAL A 69 7.23 -18.27 -8.76
N GLY A 70 6.90 -19.28 -7.93
CA GLY A 70 5.63 -19.33 -7.21
C GLY A 70 5.43 -18.16 -6.25
N LEU A 71 6.45 -17.82 -5.45
CA LEU A 71 6.43 -16.69 -4.52
C LEU A 71 6.38 -15.35 -5.25
N PHE A 72 7.11 -15.23 -6.37
CA PHE A 72 7.10 -14.04 -7.20
C PHE A 72 5.69 -13.78 -7.76
N VAL A 73 5.13 -14.75 -8.48
CA VAL A 73 3.80 -14.64 -9.10
C VAL A 73 2.71 -14.50 -8.02
N GLY A 74 2.78 -15.29 -6.95
CA GLY A 74 1.85 -15.22 -5.82
C GLY A 74 1.87 -13.86 -5.10
N GLY A 75 3.06 -13.30 -4.87
CA GLY A 75 3.24 -11.98 -4.27
C GLY A 75 2.66 -10.85 -5.13
N TRP A 76 2.75 -10.95 -6.46
CA TRP A 76 2.08 -10.05 -7.39
C TRP A 76 0.55 -10.20 -7.33
N ILE A 77 0.03 -11.43 -7.45
CA ILE A 77 -1.42 -11.70 -7.41
C ILE A 77 -2.03 -11.14 -6.12
N LEU A 78 -1.37 -11.36 -4.97
CA LEU A 78 -1.83 -10.85 -3.69
C LEU A 78 -1.96 -9.32 -3.69
N GLN A 79 -0.96 -8.61 -4.21
CA GLN A 79 -0.99 -7.15 -4.34
C GLN A 79 -2.07 -6.67 -5.33
N PHE A 80 -2.30 -7.40 -6.42
CA PHE A 80 -3.37 -7.10 -7.37
C PHE A 80 -4.75 -7.26 -6.76
N ILE A 81 -4.97 -8.30 -5.95
CA ILE A 81 -6.23 -8.51 -5.23
C ILE A 81 -6.51 -7.35 -4.27
N GLY A 82 -5.49 -6.91 -3.51
CA GLY A 82 -5.63 -5.75 -2.61
C GLY A 82 -6.02 -4.46 -3.33
N HIS A 83 -5.42 -4.19 -4.49
CA HIS A 83 -5.77 -3.04 -5.33
C HIS A 83 -7.13 -3.18 -6.02
N GLY A 84 -7.49 -4.39 -6.48
CA GLY A 84 -8.76 -4.68 -7.15
C GLY A 84 -9.97 -4.51 -6.22
N ILE A 85 -9.82 -4.82 -4.94
CA ILE A 85 -10.87 -4.62 -3.91
C ILE A 85 -11.09 -3.13 -3.62
N GLU A 86 -10.03 -2.31 -3.67
CA GLU A 86 -10.12 -0.87 -3.36
C GLU A 86 -10.39 0.01 -4.59
N GLY A 87 -10.35 -0.56 -5.80
CA GLY A 87 -10.61 0.18 -7.05
C GLY A 87 -9.50 1.15 -7.47
N ASN A 88 -8.38 1.17 -6.74
CA ASN A 88 -7.22 1.98 -7.10
C ASN A 88 -6.34 1.26 -8.13
N ARG A 89 -5.85 2.00 -9.13
CA ARG A 89 -5.03 1.41 -10.19
C ARG A 89 -3.65 1.02 -9.63
N PRO A 90 -3.23 -0.25 -9.75
CA PRO A 90 -1.89 -0.67 -9.34
C PRO A 90 -0.84 0.08 -10.16
N SER A 91 0.31 0.41 -9.55
CA SER A 91 1.40 1.13 -10.22
C SER A 91 1.93 0.43 -11.48
N PHE A 92 1.71 -0.88 -11.62
CA PHE A 92 1.93 -1.62 -12.87
C PHE A 92 1.23 -0.98 -14.09
N MET A 93 0.00 -0.48 -13.93
CA MET A 93 -0.72 0.17 -15.04
C MET A 93 -0.11 1.51 -15.45
N LYS A 94 0.77 2.07 -14.61
CA LYS A 94 1.50 3.31 -14.90
C LYS A 94 2.81 3.03 -15.63
N ASP A 95 3.39 1.82 -15.48
CA ASP A 95 4.61 1.44 -16.18
C ASP A 95 4.68 -0.09 -16.43
N PRO A 96 4.47 -0.55 -17.68
CA PRO A 96 4.58 -1.96 -18.06
C PRO A 96 5.98 -2.56 -17.87
N ARG A 97 7.02 -1.73 -17.68
CA ARG A 97 8.41 -2.21 -17.50
C ARG A 97 8.56 -3.09 -16.26
N PHE A 98 7.76 -2.85 -15.22
CA PHE A 98 7.74 -3.71 -14.02
C PHE A 98 7.25 -5.13 -14.30
N LEU A 99 6.44 -5.33 -15.35
CA LEU A 99 6.00 -6.65 -15.79
C LEU A 99 7.10 -7.41 -16.53
N LEU A 100 8.04 -6.73 -17.20
CA LEU A 100 9.04 -7.35 -18.08
C LEU A 100 10.20 -8.01 -17.33
N VAL A 101 10.48 -7.56 -16.10
CA VAL A 101 11.56 -8.12 -15.27
C VAL A 101 11.34 -9.61 -15.00
N GLY A 102 10.10 -10.03 -14.75
CA GLY A 102 9.73 -11.44 -14.51
C GLY A 102 9.92 -12.36 -15.73
N PRO A 103 9.31 -12.06 -16.90
CA PRO A 103 9.50 -12.78 -18.15
C PRO A 103 10.96 -12.84 -18.60
N LEU A 104 11.72 -11.75 -18.49
CA LEU A 104 13.14 -11.75 -18.81
C LEU A 104 13.92 -12.73 -17.93
N PHE A 105 13.61 -12.77 -16.63
CA PHE A 105 14.23 -13.71 -15.71
C PHE A 105 13.88 -15.18 -16.05
N ILE A 106 12.61 -15.49 -16.31
CA ILE A 106 12.18 -16.86 -16.68
C ILE A 106 12.81 -17.27 -18.01
N LEU A 107 12.87 -16.36 -18.99
CA LEU A 107 13.49 -16.62 -20.28
C LEU A 107 14.99 -16.92 -20.09
N GLN A 108 15.71 -16.12 -19.30
CA GLN A 108 17.12 -16.38 -18.96
C GLN A 108 17.32 -17.72 -18.25
N GLN A 109 16.44 -18.10 -17.32
CA GLN A 109 16.59 -19.32 -16.54
C GLN A 109 16.19 -20.59 -17.32
N GLY A 110 15.15 -20.50 -18.15
CA GLY A 110 14.78 -21.54 -19.11
C GLY A 110 15.89 -21.75 -20.13
N LEU A 111 16.45 -20.67 -20.70
CA LEU A 111 17.60 -20.74 -21.60
C LEU A 111 18.80 -21.40 -20.91
N ARG A 112 19.15 -21.01 -19.68
CA ARG A 112 20.27 -21.62 -18.95
C ARG A 112 20.10 -23.12 -18.73
N LYS A 113 18.88 -23.61 -18.52
CA LYS A 113 18.62 -25.07 -18.43
C LYS A 113 18.68 -25.78 -19.78
N ILE A 114 18.21 -25.14 -20.84
CA ILE A 114 18.19 -25.71 -22.19
C ILE A 114 19.59 -25.68 -22.82
N THR A 115 20.38 -24.64 -22.53
CA THR A 115 21.73 -24.44 -23.06
C THR A 115 22.82 -25.00 -22.13
N GLY A 116 22.56 -25.19 -20.84
CA GLY A 116 23.54 -25.61 -19.83
C GLY A 116 23.58 -27.10 -19.48
N SER A 117 23.04 -28.00 -20.31
CA SER A 117 23.17 -29.46 -20.10
C SER A 117 23.80 -30.19 -21.28
N LYS A 118 24.96 -29.69 -21.76
CA LYS A 118 25.84 -30.51 -22.60
C LYS A 118 27.31 -30.18 -22.37
N GLY A 119 28.00 -31.11 -21.71
CA GLY A 119 29.46 -31.20 -21.72
C GLY A 119 30.08 -31.30 -20.33
N GLU A 120 29.96 -32.46 -19.67
CA GLU A 120 31.01 -33.02 -18.78
C GLU A 120 30.66 -34.46 -18.34
N ARG A 121 30.41 -35.36 -19.30
CA ARG A 121 30.35 -36.81 -19.04
C ARG A 121 30.78 -37.56 -20.30
N ASP A 122 31.96 -37.24 -20.82
CA ASP A 122 32.63 -38.11 -21.81
C ASP A 122 34.13 -37.79 -21.93
N SER A 123 34.90 -37.94 -20.85
CA SER A 123 36.37 -37.85 -20.93
C SER A 123 37.04 -38.60 -19.77
N SER A 124 36.80 -39.91 -19.64
CA SER A 124 37.75 -40.92 -19.11
C SER A 124 37.08 -42.29 -18.96
N GLU A 125 36.85 -42.95 -20.09
CA GLU A 125 37.22 -44.37 -20.25
C GLU A 125 38.58 -44.41 -20.98
#